data_AF-A0AAW1KH74-F1
#
_entry.id   AF-A0AAW1KH74-F1
#
_cell.length_a   1.000
_cell.length_b   1.000
_cell.length_c   1.000
_cell.angle_alpha   90.00
_cell.angle_beta   90.00
_cell.angle_gamma   90.00
#
_symmetry.space_group_name_H-M   'P 1'
#
loop_
_entity.id
_entity.type
_entity.pdbx_description
1 polymer ?
#
loop_
_entity_poly.entity_id
_entity_poly.type
_entity_poly.pdbx_seq_one_letter_code
_entity_poly.pdbx_strand_id
1 'polypeptide(L)'
;MTLDFKEEKVNIYLESNNALERVSELVQTRLVDCGWRDQVRLACRKAITENGNKIPTVDELVTKITPKARSMVPDPVKRELLHELEMVLVNVDKASYNKT
;
A
#
# COMPACT_ATOMS: atom_id res chain seq x y z
N MET A 1 -15.77 -22.11 7.76
CA MET A 1 -17.02 -21.54 8.32
C MET A 1 -16.79 -20.51 9.43
N THR A 2 -15.76 -20.62 10.28
CA THR A 2 -15.45 -19.60 11.32
C THR A 2 -14.46 -18.50 10.88
N LEU A 3 -13.70 -18.72 9.79
CA LEU A 3 -12.77 -17.74 9.23
C LEU A 3 -13.51 -16.65 8.41
N ASP A 4 -14.46 -17.05 7.56
CA ASP A 4 -15.24 -16.13 6.72
C ASP A 4 -15.97 -15.04 7.54
N PHE A 5 -16.52 -15.41 8.70
CA PHE A 5 -17.22 -14.46 9.57
C PHE A 5 -16.30 -13.42 10.23
N LYS A 6 -15.02 -13.74 10.42
CA LYS A 6 -14.03 -12.79 10.95
C LYS A 6 -13.60 -11.81 9.87
N GLU A 7 -13.36 -12.29 8.66
CA GLU A 7 -12.99 -11.45 7.52
C GLU A 7 -14.12 -10.47 7.15
N GLU A 8 -15.37 -10.93 7.16
CA GLU A 8 -16.55 -10.10 6.90
C GLU A 8 -16.69 -8.95 7.91
N LYS A 9 -16.51 -9.24 9.21
CA LYS A 9 -16.57 -8.22 10.27
C LYS A 9 -15.45 -7.18 10.16
N VAL A 10 -14.24 -7.63 9.82
CA VAL A 10 -13.11 -6.73 9.58
C VAL A 10 -13.43 -5.82 8.39
N ASN A 11 -13.93 -6.38 7.28
CA ASN A 11 -14.24 -5.59 6.09
C ASN A 11 -15.31 -4.52 6.37
N ILE A 12 -16.42 -4.89 7.03
CA ILE A 12 -17.50 -3.95 7.39
C ILE A 12 -17.00 -2.83 8.31
N TYR A 13 -16.13 -3.14 9.28
CA TYR A 13 -15.56 -2.11 10.15
C TYR A 13 -14.63 -1.17 9.39
N LEU A 14 -13.77 -1.73 8.51
CA LEU A 14 -12.84 -0.94 7.70
C LEU A 14 -13.58 0.05 6.80
N GLU A 15 -14.72 -0.38 6.23
CA GLU A 15 -15.63 0.46 5.44
C GLU A 15 -16.34 1.51 6.30
N SER A 16 -16.89 1.12 7.45
CA SER A 16 -17.69 2.03 8.31
C SER A 16 -16.85 3.16 8.94
N ASN A 17 -15.56 2.94 9.16
CA ASN A 17 -14.68 3.90 9.84
C ASN A 17 -13.76 4.68 8.88
N ASN A 18 -13.93 4.52 7.56
CA ASN A 18 -13.00 4.98 6.54
C ASN A 18 -11.54 4.59 6.87
N ALA A 19 -11.35 3.45 7.54
CA ALA A 19 -10.04 3.02 8.01
C ALA A 19 -9.14 2.66 6.82
N LEU A 20 -9.73 2.14 5.75
CA LEU A 20 -9.05 1.81 4.49
C LEU A 20 -8.58 3.06 3.73
N GLU A 21 -9.31 4.19 3.85
CA GLU A 21 -8.89 5.48 3.29
C GLU A 21 -7.70 6.05 4.08
N ARG A 22 -7.80 6.11 5.42
CA ARG A 22 -6.71 6.58 6.31
C ARG A 22 -5.43 5.76 6.14
N VAL A 23 -5.58 4.44 6.29
CA VAL A 23 -5.10 3.44 5.36
C VAL A 23 -4.09 3.86 4.27
N SER A 24 -4.70 4.04 3.11
CA SER A 24 -4.10 4.42 1.84
C SER A 24 -3.37 5.75 1.94
N GLU A 25 -3.94 6.76 2.60
CA GLU A 25 -3.32 8.08 2.77
C GLU A 25 -1.99 8.00 3.52
N LEU A 26 -1.95 7.23 4.61
CA LEU A 26 -0.72 7.02 5.39
C LEU A 26 0.36 6.35 4.54
N VAL A 27 0.01 5.27 3.84
CA VAL A 27 0.93 4.56 2.95
C VAL A 27 1.46 5.49 1.86
N GLN A 28 0.58 6.24 1.19
CA GLN A 28 0.97 7.19 0.15
C GLN A 28 1.91 8.27 0.69
N THR A 29 1.60 8.84 1.85
CA THR A 29 2.42 9.86 2.51
C THR A 29 3.82 9.33 2.80
N ARG A 30 3.93 8.16 3.44
CA ARG A 30 5.23 7.57 3.77
C ARG A 30 6.06 7.17 2.57
N LEU A 31 5.42 6.70 1.49
CA LEU A 31 6.11 6.42 0.24
C LEU A 31 6.61 7.71 -0.46
N VAL A 32 5.94 8.85 -0.25
CA VAL A 32 6.44 10.15 -0.72
C VAL A 32 7.61 10.61 0.15
N ASP A 33 7.44 10.60 1.48
CA ASP A 33 8.44 11.10 2.44
C ASP A 33 9.77 10.35 2.35
N CYS A 34 9.74 9.03 2.15
CA CYS A 34 10.97 8.24 1.99
C CYS A 34 11.59 8.33 0.58
N GLY A 35 11.02 9.14 -0.32
CA GLY A 35 11.50 9.35 -1.69
C GLY A 35 11.19 8.21 -2.65
N TRP A 36 10.40 7.20 -2.24
CA TRP A 36 10.07 6.06 -3.08
C TRP A 36 9.35 6.48 -4.37
N ARG A 37 8.41 7.43 -4.28
CA ARG A 37 7.69 7.94 -5.46
C ARG A 37 8.64 8.49 -6.53
N ASP A 38 9.68 9.21 -6.13
CA ASP A 38 10.65 9.79 -7.06
C ASP A 38 11.58 8.71 -7.64
N GLN A 39 11.96 7.71 -6.84
CA GLN A 39 12.73 6.56 -7.32
C GLN A 39 11.96 5.75 -8.37
N VAL A 40 10.67 5.50 -8.15
CA VAL A 40 9.79 4.83 -9.13
C VAL A 40 9.65 5.68 -10.39
N ARG A 41 9.47 6.99 -10.25
CA ARG A 41 9.39 7.91 -11.40
C ARG A 41 10.68 7.89 -12.22
N LEU A 42 11.84 7.84 -11.56
CA LEU A 42 13.14 7.71 -12.23
C LEU A 42 13.26 6.35 -12.93
N ALA A 43 12.81 5.27 -12.30
CA ALA A 43 12.81 3.93 -12.90
C ALA A 43 11.93 3.85 -14.15
N CYS A 44 10.74 4.47 -14.13
CA CYS A 44 9.88 4.60 -15.30
C CYS A 44 10.58 5.34 -16.44
N ARG A 45 11.21 6.49 -16.15
CA ARG A 45 11.96 7.26 -17.15
C ARG A 45 13.08 6.44 -17.78
N LYS A 46 13.88 5.76 -16.96
CA LYS A 46 14.95 4.87 -17.44
C LYS A 46 14.39 3.77 -18.34
N ALA A 47 13.30 3.12 -17.94
CA ALA A 47 12.69 2.07 -18.72
C ALA A 47 12.13 2.56 -20.07
N ILE A 48 11.70 3.81 -20.18
CA ILE A 48 11.30 4.44 -21.44
C ILE A 48 12.54 4.73 -22.31
N THR A 49 13.59 5.34 -21.73
CA THR A 49 14.80 5.72 -22.49
C THR A 49 15.63 4.53 -22.93
N GLU A 50 15.69 3.46 -22.13
CA GLU A 50 16.44 2.23 -22.44
C GLU A 50 15.75 1.37 -23.50
N ASN A 51 14.46 1.61 -23.78
CA ASN A 51 13.68 0.86 -24.76
C ASN A 51 13.93 1.31 -26.22
N GLY A 52 14.90 2.21 -26.44
CA GLY A 52 15.28 2.72 -27.76
C GLY A 52 14.14 3.49 -28.43
N ASN A 53 13.83 3.12 -29.68
CA ASN A 53 12.79 3.80 -30.48
C ASN A 53 11.36 3.33 -30.19
N LYS A 54 11.16 2.27 -29.38
CA LYS A 54 9.81 1.79 -29.03
C LYS A 54 9.41 2.33 -27.67
N ILE A 55 8.52 3.32 -27.67
CA ILE A 55 7.86 3.78 -26.44
C ILE A 55 6.98 2.63 -25.91
N PRO A 56 7.21 2.13 -24.69
CA PRO A 56 6.40 1.06 -24.12
C PRO A 56 4.99 1.57 -23.82
N THR A 57 3.99 0.67 -23.90
CA THR A 57 2.65 0.98 -23.42
C THR A 57 2.64 1.15 -21.90
N VAL A 58 1.57 1.74 -21.37
CA VAL A 58 1.41 1.87 -19.91
C VAL A 58 1.43 0.48 -19.25
N ASP A 59 0.75 -0.50 -19.81
CA ASP A 59 0.71 -1.87 -19.27
C ASP A 59 2.07 -2.57 -19.31
N GLU A 60 2.83 -2.41 -20.40
CA GLU A 60 4.21 -2.91 -20.50
C GLU A 60 5.09 -2.26 -19.42
N LEU A 61 4.95 -0.95 -19.21
CA LEU A 61 5.71 -0.20 -18.21
C LEU A 61 5.32 -0.64 -16.79
N VAL A 62 4.03 -0.79 -16.49
CA VAL A 62 3.53 -1.26 -15.19
C VAL A 62 4.06 -2.65 -14.91
N THR A 63 3.96 -3.57 -15.87
CA THR A 63 4.44 -4.95 -15.74
C THR A 63 5.94 -4.99 -15.42
N LYS A 64 6.73 -4.15 -16.11
CA LYS A 64 8.18 -4.06 -15.92
C LYS A 64 8.58 -3.39 -14.60
N ILE A 65 7.90 -2.30 -14.23
CA ILE A 65 8.32 -1.44 -13.10
C ILE A 65 7.77 -1.92 -11.76
N THR A 66 6.55 -2.46 -11.70
CA THR A 66 5.90 -2.89 -10.45
C THR A 66 6.78 -3.77 -9.55
N PRO A 67 7.43 -4.85 -10.03
CA PRO A 67 8.27 -5.67 -9.16
C PRO A 67 9.47 -4.90 -8.60
N LYS A 68 10.07 -4.01 -9.39
CA LYS A 68 11.19 -3.15 -8.96
C LYS A 68 10.74 -2.09 -7.97
N ALA A 69 9.58 -1.48 -8.21
CA ALA A 69 8.98 -0.51 -7.30
C ALA A 69 8.70 -1.17 -5.94
N ARG A 70 8.13 -2.38 -5.89
CA ARG A 70 7.89 -3.10 -4.64
C ARG A 70 9.17 -3.41 -3.86
N SER A 71 10.27 -3.74 -4.54
CA SER A 71 11.55 -4.01 -3.87
C SER A 71 12.28 -2.74 -3.41
N MET A 72 11.98 -1.57 -3.99
CA MET A 72 12.55 -0.28 -3.61
C MET A 72 12.02 0.27 -2.28
N VAL A 73 10.93 -0.28 -1.72
CA VAL A 73 10.42 0.18 -0.43
C VAL A 73 11.43 -0.19 0.67
N PRO A 74 11.95 0.79 1.44
CA PRO A 74 12.91 0.51 2.50
C PRO A 74 12.29 -0.33 3.63
N ASP A 75 13.05 -1.27 4.20
CA ASP A 75 12.56 -2.11 5.29
C ASP A 75 12.09 -1.35 6.54
N PRO A 76 12.73 -0.23 6.96
CA PRO A 76 12.18 0.60 8.04
C PRO A 76 10.76 1.10 7.74
N VAL A 77 10.50 1.52 6.50
CA VAL A 77 9.18 2.01 6.06
C VAL A 77 8.17 0.87 6.04
N LYS A 78 8.56 -0.33 5.58
CA LYS A 78 7.67 -1.51 5.64
C LYS A 78 7.26 -1.84 7.06
N ARG A 79 8.21 -1.81 8.01
CA ARG A 79 7.94 -2.09 9.42
C ARG A 79 7.04 -1.03 10.04
N GLU A 80 7.30 0.25 9.77
CA GLU A 80 6.45 1.35 10.24
C GLU A 80 5.02 1.21 9.71
N LEU A 81 4.86 1.03 8.39
CA LEU A 81 3.55 0.86 7.79
C LEU A 81 2.81 -0.37 8.32
N LEU A 82 3.50 -1.50 8.49
CA LEU A 82 2.91 -2.70 9.08
C LEU A 82 2.45 -2.45 10.51
N HIS A 83 3.26 -1.78 11.32
CA HIS A 83 2.91 -1.47 12.70
C HIS A 83 1.67 -0.56 12.79
N GLU A 84 1.61 0.48 11.95
CA GLU A 84 0.45 1.38 11.90
C GLU A 84 -0.82 0.64 11.43
N LEU A 85 -0.70 -0.26 10.45
CA LEU A 85 -1.80 -1.15 10.03
C LEU A 85 -2.28 -2.05 11.18
N GLU A 86 -1.36 -2.69 11.90
CA GLU A 86 -1.67 -3.51 13.06
C GLU A 86 -2.38 -2.70 14.15
N MET A 87 -1.96 -1.45 14.39
CA MET A 87 -2.60 -0.56 15.35
C MET A 87 -4.03 -0.19 14.95
N VAL A 88 -4.27 0.08 13.66
CA VAL A 88 -5.62 0.30 13.13
C VAL A 88 -6.51 -0.95 13.36
N LEU A 89 -5.97 -2.15 13.12
CA LEU A 89 -6.66 -3.41 13.35
C LEU A 89 -6.95 -3.69 14.83
N VAL A 90 -5.99 -3.43 15.73
CA VAL A 90 -6.22 -3.58 17.18
C VAL A 90 -7.29 -2.61 17.69
N ASN A 91 -7.37 -1.41 17.12
CA ASN A 91 -8.42 -0.45 17.45
C ASN A 91 -9.81 -0.88 16.93
N VAL A 92 -9.87 -1.65 15.83
CA VAL A 92 -11.10 -2.31 15.34
C VAL A 92 -11.67 -3.26 16.40
N ASP A 93 -10.81 -4.09 16.98
CA ASP A 93 -11.22 -5.08 17.99
C ASP A 93 -11.69 -4.42 19.29
N LYS A 94 -11.02 -3.36 19.74
CA LYS A 94 -11.40 -2.61 20.96
C LYS A 94 -12.72 -1.85 20.80
N ALA A 95 -12.96 -1.24 19.64
CA ALA A 95 -14.22 -0.56 19.35
C ALA A 95 -15.41 -1.53 19.29
N SER A 96 -15.16 -2.78 18.92
CA SER A 96 -16.17 -3.86 18.95
C SER A 96 -16.51 -4.33 20.37
N TYR A 97 -15.55 -4.27 21.30
CA TYR A 97 -15.75 -4.62 22.72
C TYR A 97 -16.49 -3.52 23.51
N ASN A 98 -16.26 -2.25 23.18
CA ASN A 98 -16.85 -1.10 23.89
C ASN A 98 -18.31 -0.79 23.52
N LYS A 99 -18.96 -1.63 22.70
CA LYS A 99 -20.37 -1.49 22.31
C LYS A 99 -21.33 -2.41 23.09
N THR A 100 -20.85 -2.98 24.19
CA THR A 100 -21.63 -3.79 25.16
C THR A 100 -21.70 -3.06 26.48
#